data_AF-A0A2N5A465-F1
#
_entry.id   AF-A0A2N5A465-F1
#
_cell.length_a   1.000
_cell.length_b   1.000
_cell.length_c   1.000
_cell.angle_alpha   90.00
_cell.angle_beta   90.00
_cell.angle_gamma   90.00
#
_symmetry.space_group_name_H-M   'P 1'
#
loop_
_entity.id
_entity.type
_entity.pdbx_description
1 polymer ?
#
loop_
_entity_poly.entity_id
_entity_poly.type
_entity_poly.pdbx_seq_one_letter_code
_entity_poly.pdbx_strand_id
1 'polypeptide(L)' 'LQSGQTVQIRQNANGVVTGLTIDTGNGQQVLFTRQSNGSFVRAR' A
#
# COMPACT_ATOMS: atom_id res chain seq x y z
N LEU A 1 -9.94 3.51 2.41
CA LEU A 1 -10.04 3.09 0.99
C LEU A 1 -11.42 3.47 0.51
N GLN A 2 -11.51 3.98 -0.71
CA GLN A 2 -12.77 4.30 -1.38
C GLN A 2 -13.04 3.25 -2.44
N SER A 3 -14.32 3.01 -2.75
CA SER A 3 -14.70 2.15 -3.87
C SER A 3 -14.12 2.69 -5.18
N GLY A 4 -13.69 1.80 -6.07
CA GLY A 4 -13.06 2.15 -7.34
C GLY A 4 -11.56 2.47 -7.27
N GLN A 5 -10.95 2.49 -6.08
CA GLN A 5 -9.49 2.59 -5.96
C GLN A 5 -8.82 1.27 -6.28
N THR A 6 -7.76 1.32 -7.10
CA THR A 6 -6.90 0.16 -7.31
C THR A 6 -5.79 0.15 -6.27
N VAL A 7 -5.58 -0.99 -5.62
CA VAL A 7 -4.52 -1.19 -4.63
C VAL A 7 -3.56 -2.25 -5.14
N GLN A 8 -2.30 -1.88 -5.31
CA GLN A 8 -1.22 -2.81 -5.60
C GLN A 8 -0.61 -3.28 -4.28
N ILE A 9 -0.47 -4.59 -4.12
CA ILE A 9 0.00 -5.21 -2.88
C ILE A 9 1.39 -5.79 -3.13
N ARG A 10 2.38 -5.36 -2.33
CA ARG A 10 3.70 -5.99 -2.31
C ARG A 10 3.80 -6.96 -1.15
N GLN A 11 3.96 -8.25 -1.45
CA GLN A 11 4.21 -9.29 -0.46
C GLN A 11 5.67 -9.72 -0.50
N ASN A 12 6.20 -10.19 0.64
CA ASN A 12 7.48 -10.91 0.65
C ASN A 12 7.25 -12.40 0.31
N ALA A 13 8.34 -13.18 0.27
CA ALA A 13 8.30 -14.61 -0.07
C ALA A 13 7.43 -15.46 0.89
N ASN A 14 7.13 -14.95 2.09
CA ASN A 14 6.29 -15.62 3.08
C ASN A 14 4.81 -15.17 3.02
N GLY A 15 4.42 -14.38 2.00
CA GLY A 15 3.07 -13.86 1.84
C GLY A 15 2.73 -12.66 2.73
N VAL A 16 3.69 -12.17 3.54
CA VAL A 16 3.45 -11.00 4.40
C VAL A 16 3.41 -9.74 3.53
N VAL A 17 2.33 -8.98 3.64
CA VAL A 17 2.20 -7.67 2.97
C VAL A 17 3.22 -6.70 3.57
N THR A 18 4.10 -6.15 2.75
CA THR A 18 5.15 -5.19 3.17
C THR A 18 4.91 -3.78 2.64
N GLY A 19 4.05 -3.63 1.64
CA GLY A 19 3.67 -2.33 1.11
C GLY A 19 2.37 -2.37 0.33
N LEU A 20 1.74 -1.21 0.24
CA LEU A 20 0.52 -0.95 -0.52
C LEU A 20 0.76 0.29 -1.37
N THR A 21 0.54 0.21 -2.67
CA THR A 21 0.47 1.40 -3.54
C THR A 21 -0.99 1.61 -3.92
N ILE A 22 -1.54 2.78 -3.61
CA ILE A 22 -2.94 3.11 -3.88
C ILE A 22 -2.95 4.15 -5.00
N ASP A 23 -3.66 3.84 -6.09
CA ASP A 23 -3.98 4.82 -7.11
C ASP A 23 -5.17 5.67 -6.63
N THR A 24 -4.95 6.97 -6.48
CA THR A 24 -5.97 7.93 -6.01
C THR A 24 -6.68 8.64 -7.17
N GLY A 25 -6.40 8.26 -8.42
CA GLY A 25 -6.87 8.92 -9.62
C GLY A 25 -5.90 9.98 -10.14
N ASN A 26 -6.09 10.42 -11.39
CA ASN A 26 -5.25 11.41 -12.07
C ASN A 26 -3.75 11.02 -12.14
N GLY A 27 -3.47 9.72 -12.16
CA GLY A 27 -2.10 9.19 -12.17
C GLY A 27 -1.35 9.37 -10.84
N GLN A 28 -2.03 9.80 -9.77
CA GLN A 28 -1.41 9.94 -8.46
C GLN A 28 -1.40 8.61 -7.72
N GLN A 29 -0.22 8.26 -7.21
CA GLN A 29 -0.03 7.05 -6.42
C GLN A 29 0.52 7.41 -5.04
N VAL A 30 -0.02 6.74 -4.03
CA VAL A 30 0.45 6.87 -2.64
C VAL A 30 0.97 5.53 -2.17
N LEU A 31 2.23 5.50 -1.75
CA LEU A 31 2.86 4.33 -1.16
C LEU A 31 2.64 4.32 0.36
N PHE A 32 2.29 3.16 0.89
CA PHE A 32 2.29 2.85 2.31
C PHE A 32 3.23 1.69 2.59
N THR A 33 3.98 1.77 3.68
CA THR A 33 4.95 0.75 4.12
C THR A 33 4.50 0.15 5.45
N ARG A 34 4.60 -1.18 5.57
CA ARG A 34 4.30 -1.87 6.83
C ARG A 34 5.37 -1.57 7.87
N GLN A 35 4.96 -1.23 9.09
CA GLN A 35 5.81 -1.09 10.26
C GLN A 35 5.97 -2.43 10.99
N SER A 36 6.91 -2.51 11.94
CA SER A 36 7.14 -3.72 12.75
C SER A 36 5.89 -4.17 13.51
N ASN A 37 5.10 -3.22 14.03
CA ASN A 37 3.83 -3.46 14.73
C ASN A 37 2.66 -3.86 13.78
N GLY A 38 2.91 -3.97 12.48
CA GLY A 38 1.92 -4.35 11.48
C GLY A 38 1.00 -3.24 10.98
N SER A 39 1.09 -2.04 11.54
CA SER A 39 0.43 -0.86 10.99
C SER A 39 1.08 -0.43 9.66
N PHE A 40 0.37 0.36 8.87
CA PHE A 40 0.86 0.91 7.61
C PHE A 40 0.95 2.42 7.70
N VAL A 41 2.08 2.98 7.27
CA VAL A 41 2.31 4.43 7.24
C VAL A 41 2.61 4.88 5.83
N ARG A 42 2.12 6.07 5.46
CA ARG A 42 2.41 6.67 4.16
C ARG A 42 3.91 6.90 4.05
N ALA A 43 4.52 6.37 2.99
CA ALA A 43 5.89 6.70 2.63
C ALA A 43 5.96 8.15 2.12
N ARG A 44 7.01 8.85 2.53
CA ARG A 44 7.32 10.22 2.11
C ARG A 44 7.86 10.26 0.69
#